data_AF-A0A3D0Y7A6-F1
#
_entry.id   AF-A0A3D0Y7A6-F1
#
_cell.length_a   1.000
_cell.length_b   1.000
_cell.length_c   1.000
_cell.angle_alpha   90.00
_cell.angle_beta   90.00
_cell.angle_gamma   90.00
#
_symmetry.space_group_name_H-M   'P 1'
#
loop_
_entity.id
_entity.type
_entity.pdbx_description
1 polymer ?
#
loop_
_entity_poly.entity_id
_entity_poly.type
_entity_poly.pdbx_seq_one_letter_code
_entity_poly.pdbx_strand_id
1 'polypeptide(L)'
;MTTKIDYAALAARAMADTTIGERFVERHTPGPNNACKADGCNGTIESRLYGAGAAGNYFKTPACCICGREYLLAHNVRQVGFVEFHEVMEQTYSI
;
A
#
# COMPACT_ATOMS: atom_id res chain seq x y z
N MET A 1 -33.03 -16.78 28.38
CA MET A 1 -33.14 -15.43 27.79
C MET A 1 -32.22 -15.37 26.59
N THR A 2 -32.74 -15.56 25.38
CA THR A 2 -31.97 -15.55 24.14
C THR A 2 -31.80 -14.10 23.70
N THR A 3 -30.57 -13.57 23.79
CA THR A 3 -30.19 -12.28 23.23
C THR A 3 -30.42 -12.33 21.72
N LYS A 4 -31.43 -11.62 21.22
CA LYS A 4 -31.59 -11.41 19.78
C LYS A 4 -30.39 -10.57 19.31
N ILE A 5 -29.54 -11.18 18.50
CA ILE A 5 -28.47 -10.46 17.81
C ILE A 5 -29.18 -9.51 16.84
N ASP A 6 -29.03 -8.22 17.07
CA ASP A 6 -29.50 -7.20 16.15
C ASP A 6 -28.56 -7.19 14.94
N TYR A 7 -28.93 -7.98 13.94
CA TYR A 7 -28.20 -8.09 12.69
C TYR A 7 -28.12 -6.76 11.94
N ALA A 8 -29.04 -5.81 12.16
CA ALA A 8 -28.99 -4.50 11.53
C ALA A 8 -27.90 -3.63 12.20
N ALA A 9 -27.80 -3.67 13.54
CA ALA A 9 -26.70 -3.02 14.26
C ALA A 9 -25.34 -3.67 13.96
N LEU A 10 -25.30 -4.99 13.75
CA LEU A 10 -24.08 -5.71 13.34
C LEU A 10 -23.67 -5.33 11.91
N ALA A 11 -24.63 -5.22 10.98
CA ALA A 11 -24.39 -4.79 9.61
C ALA A 11 -23.93 -3.32 9.54
N ALA A 12 -24.53 -2.41 10.32
CA ALA A 12 -24.10 -1.02 10.37
C ALA A 12 -22.67 -0.86 10.91
N ARG A 13 -22.25 -1.70 11.88
CA ARG A 13 -20.87 -1.75 12.38
C ARG A 13 -19.90 -2.35 11.36
N ALA A 14 -20.29 -3.41 10.67
CA ALA A 14 -19.49 -3.97 9.56
C ALA A 14 -19.36 -2.98 8.40
N MET A 15 -20.38 -2.15 8.15
CA MET A 15 -20.34 -1.07 7.15
C MET A 15 -19.47 0.12 7.57
N ALA A 16 -19.35 0.39 8.87
CA ALA A 16 -18.40 1.37 9.39
C ALA A 16 -16.95 0.84 9.38
N ASP A 17 -16.77 -0.48 9.42
CA ASP A 17 -15.49 -1.19 9.37
C ASP A 17 -15.05 -1.53 7.92
N THR A 18 -15.90 -1.30 6.91
CA THR A 18 -15.55 -1.35 5.48
C THR A 18 -14.66 -0.19 5.01
N THR A 19 -13.71 0.25 5.82
CA THR A 19 -12.52 0.94 5.30
C THR A 19 -11.45 -0.06 4.82
N ILE A 20 -11.81 -1.35 4.71
CA ILE A 20 -11.12 -2.29 3.84
C ILE A 20 -11.45 -1.92 2.38
N GLY A 21 -10.69 -1.00 1.80
CA GLY A 21 -10.53 -0.96 0.34
C GLY A 21 -10.96 0.29 -0.42
N GLU A 22 -11.20 1.44 0.21
CA GLU A 22 -10.96 2.69 -0.53
C GLU A 22 -9.45 2.80 -0.76
N ARG A 23 -8.95 2.15 -1.80
CA ARG A 23 -7.65 2.53 -2.39
C ARG A 23 -7.78 4.00 -2.70
N PHE A 24 -7.20 4.85 -1.84
CA PHE A 24 -7.08 6.27 -2.12
C PHE A 24 -6.13 6.37 -3.32
N VAL A 25 -6.69 6.43 -4.52
CA VAL A 25 -5.94 6.58 -5.75
C VAL A 25 -5.88 8.05 -6.10
N GLU A 26 -4.67 8.61 -6.11
CA GLU A 26 -4.37 9.93 -6.61
C GLU A 26 -4.05 9.86 -8.12
N ARG A 27 -4.74 10.70 -8.89
CA ARG A 27 -4.63 10.77 -10.35
C ARG A 27 -3.63 11.85 -10.79
N HIS A 28 -3.07 12.61 -9.86
CA HIS A 28 -2.04 13.61 -10.12
C HIS A 28 -0.65 13.12 -9.74
N THR A 29 0.38 13.81 -10.25
CA THR A 29 1.75 13.61 -9.76
C THR A 29 1.83 13.95 -8.26
N PRO A 30 2.78 13.34 -7.54
CA PRO A 30 3.09 13.72 -6.17
C PRO A 30 3.42 15.21 -6.01
N GLY A 31 3.43 15.68 -4.76
CA GLY A 31 3.98 16.98 -4.44
C GLY A 31 5.50 17.05 -4.69
N PRO A 32 6.12 18.22 -4.51
CA PRO A 32 7.56 18.41 -4.64
C PRO A 32 8.35 17.36 -3.84
N ASN A 33 9.47 16.89 -4.37
CA ASN A 33 10.31 15.87 -3.74
C ASN A 33 9.58 14.55 -3.44
N ASN A 34 8.59 14.18 -4.26
CA ASN A 34 7.76 12.99 -4.05
C ASN A 34 6.95 13.04 -2.73
N ALA A 35 6.50 14.22 -2.30
CA ALA A 35 5.69 14.36 -1.09
C ALA A 35 4.24 13.89 -1.30
N CYS A 36 3.65 13.30 -0.26
CA CYS A 36 2.22 12.99 -0.24
C CYS A 36 1.39 14.27 -0.20
N LYS A 37 0.24 14.23 -0.86
CA LYS A 37 -0.75 15.33 -0.96
C LYS A 37 -1.95 15.13 -0.02
N ALA A 38 -2.00 14.01 0.70
CA ALA A 38 -3.11 13.75 1.61
C ALA A 38 -3.03 14.73 2.80
N ASP A 39 -4.17 15.31 3.18
CA ASP A 39 -4.24 16.25 4.28
C ASP A 39 -3.71 15.63 5.57
N GLY A 40 -2.75 16.32 6.21
CA GLY A 40 -2.10 15.84 7.42
C GLY A 40 -1.11 14.68 7.23
N CYS A 41 -0.81 14.26 5.99
CA CYS A 41 0.17 13.21 5.72
C CYS A 41 1.52 13.78 5.30
N ASN A 42 2.54 13.55 6.13
CA ASN A 42 3.93 13.96 5.84
C ASN A 42 4.77 12.81 5.22
N GLY A 43 4.10 11.87 4.55
CA GLY A 43 4.78 10.73 3.94
C GLY A 43 5.40 11.05 2.59
N THR A 44 6.32 10.19 2.16
CA THR A 44 6.94 10.23 0.83
C THR A 44 6.39 9.13 -0.06
N ILE A 45 6.35 9.37 -1.36
CA ILE A 45 5.88 8.42 -2.36
C ILE A 45 7.05 7.54 -2.78
N GLU A 46 6.88 6.23 -2.59
CA GLU A 46 7.88 5.20 -2.90
C GLU A 46 7.24 4.06 -3.68
N SER A 47 8.05 3.34 -4.45
CA SER A 47 7.63 2.15 -5.19
C SER A 47 8.35 0.94 -4.61
N ARG A 48 7.58 0.00 -4.06
CA ARG A 48 8.11 -1.18 -3.37
C ARG A 48 8.29 -2.34 -4.33
N LEU A 49 9.45 -2.99 -4.28
CA LEU A 49 9.72 -4.24 -4.98
C LEU A 49 8.73 -5.31 -4.51
N TYR A 50 8.13 -6.06 -5.44
CA TYR A 50 7.29 -7.21 -5.10
C TYR A 50 7.74 -8.52 -5.74
N GLY A 51 8.68 -8.44 -6.68
CA GLY A 51 9.23 -9.62 -7.34
C GLY A 51 10.40 -9.26 -8.24
N ALA A 52 11.16 -10.28 -8.60
CA ALA A 52 12.20 -10.21 -9.62
C ALA A 52 12.02 -11.37 -10.60
N GLY A 53 12.38 -11.17 -11.86
CA GLY A 53 12.36 -12.19 -12.89
C GLY A 53 13.46 -11.99 -13.92
N ALA A 54 13.44 -12.79 -14.98
CA ALA A 54 14.49 -12.76 -16.01
C ALA A 54 14.65 -11.40 -16.71
N ALA A 55 13.57 -10.61 -16.78
CA ALA A 55 13.56 -9.28 -17.38
C ALA A 55 13.92 -8.16 -16.40
N GLY A 56 14.15 -8.47 -15.12
CA GLY A 56 14.49 -7.52 -14.07
C GLY A 56 13.49 -7.49 -12.92
N ASN A 57 13.48 -6.35 -12.21
CA ASN A 57 12.74 -6.14 -10.97
C ASN A 57 11.35 -5.55 -11.24
N TYR A 58 10.35 -6.06 -10.52
CA TYR A 58 8.97 -5.63 -10.63
C TYR A 58 8.53 -4.86 -9.38
N PHE A 59 8.05 -3.63 -9.57
CA PHE A 59 7.63 -2.76 -8.48
C PHE A 59 6.13 -2.51 -8.48
N LYS A 60 5.57 -2.33 -7.28
CA LYS A 60 4.17 -1.95 -7.11
C LYS A 60 3.94 -0.52 -7.56
N THR A 61 2.68 -0.20 -7.83
CA THR A 61 2.22 1.19 -8.01
C THR A 61 2.82 2.06 -6.90
N PRO A 62 3.44 3.21 -7.24
CA PRO A 62 3.98 4.12 -6.25
C PRO A 62 2.91 4.52 -5.23
N ALA A 63 3.26 4.49 -3.95
CA ALA A 63 2.32 4.80 -2.89
C ALA A 63 3.01 5.57 -1.76
N CYS A 64 2.21 6.31 -0.99
CA CYS A 64 2.70 6.96 0.21
C CYS A 64 3.12 5.92 1.25
N CYS A 65 4.33 6.03 1.77
CA CYS A 65 4.87 5.13 2.78
C CYS A 65 4.11 5.14 4.13
N ILE A 66 3.29 6.19 4.37
CA ILE A 66 2.51 6.36 5.60
C ILE A 66 1.05 6.01 5.38
N CYS A 67 0.35 6.71 4.48
CA CYS A 67 -1.11 6.58 4.33
C CYS A 67 -1.53 5.56 3.26
N GLY A 68 -0.58 4.98 2.50
CA GLY A 68 -0.86 3.98 1.48
C GLY A 68 -1.58 4.50 0.23
N ARG A 69 -1.82 5.83 0.12
CA ARG A 69 -2.39 6.45 -1.09
C ARG A 69 -1.54 6.15 -2.30
N GLU A 70 -2.14 5.55 -3.33
CA GLU A 70 -1.47 5.17 -4.57
C GLU A 70 -1.43 6.37 -5.55
N TYR A 71 -0.33 6.56 -6.26
CA TYR A 71 -0.13 7.67 -7.21
C TYR A 71 0.15 7.11 -8.61
N LEU A 72 -0.87 7.13 -9.48
CA LEU A 72 -0.77 6.48 -10.81
C LEU A 72 0.18 7.19 -11.77
N LEU A 73 0.36 8.50 -11.60
CA LEU A 73 1.22 9.33 -12.46
C LEU A 73 2.55 9.69 -11.79
N ALA A 74 2.94 9.00 -10.71
CA ALA A 74 4.22 9.23 -10.09
C ALA A 74 5.35 8.61 -10.94
N HIS A 75 6.36 9.41 -11.24
CA HIS A 75 7.55 9.02 -11.98
C HIS A 75 8.81 9.40 -11.18
N ASN A 76 9.93 8.74 -11.44
CA ASN A 76 11.21 8.98 -10.73
C ASN A 76 11.08 8.93 -9.19
N VAL A 77 10.23 8.04 -8.69
CA VAL A 77 10.06 7.80 -7.25
C VAL A 77 11.17 6.91 -6.71
N ARG A 78 11.47 7.04 -5.42
CA ARG A 78 12.41 6.15 -4.73
C ARG A 78 11.89 4.71 -4.80
N GLN A 79 12.75 3.80 -5.26
CA GLN A 79 12.49 2.37 -5.23
C GLN A 79 13.08 1.77 -3.94
N VAL A 80 12.31 0.93 -3.26
CA VAL A 80 12.69 0.32 -1.97
C VAL A 80 12.32 -1.16 -1.93
N GLY A 81 12.91 -1.93 -1.00
CA GLY A 81 12.63 -3.36 -0.82
C GLY A 81 13.64 -4.30 -1.48
N PHE A 82 14.74 -3.80 -2.06
CA PHE A 82 15.74 -4.65 -2.71
C PHE A 82 16.50 -5.54 -1.74
N VAL A 83 16.94 -4.97 -0.61
CA VAL A 83 17.75 -5.71 0.38
C VAL A 83 16.88 -6.79 1.00
N GLU A 84 15.69 -6.44 1.45
CA GLU A 84 14.73 -7.36 2.07
C GLU A 84 14.32 -8.48 1.10
N PHE A 85 14.14 -8.16 -0.18
CA PHE A 85 13.83 -9.17 -1.20
C PHE A 85 15.00 -10.11 -1.45
N HIS A 86 16.23 -9.59 -1.56
CA HIS A 86 17.42 -10.42 -1.73
C HIS A 86 17.64 -11.35 -0.53
N GLU A 87 17.50 -10.85 0.69
CA GLU A 87 17.61 -11.66 1.91
C GLU A 87 16.58 -12.79 1.94
N VAL A 88 15.34 -12.55 1.52
CA VAL A 88 14.29 -13.58 1.44
C VAL A 88 14.57 -14.60 0.33
N MET A 89 15.13 -14.17 -0.80
CA MET A 89 15.48 -15.06 -1.92
C MET A 89 16.75 -15.88 -1.64
N GLU A 90 17.70 -15.33 -0.88
CA GLU A 90 18.96 -15.96 -0.48
C GLU A 90 18.81 -16.85 0.76
N GLN A 91 17.66 -16.81 1.44
CA GLN A 91 17.27 -17.86 2.37
C GLN A 91 17.11 -19.16 1.59
N THR A 92 18.23 -19.87 1.51
CA THR A 92 18.29 -21.27 1.09
C THR A 92 17.26 -22.01 1.92
N TYR A 93 16.13 -22.37 1.32
CA TYR A 93 15.16 -23.26 1.95
C TYR A 93 15.87 -24.61 2.08
N SER A 94 16.54 -24.83 3.21
CA SER A 94 16.99 -26.15 3.62
C SER A 94 15.73 -26.94 3.96
N ILE A 95 15.19 -27.64 2.96
CA ILE A 95 14.10 -28.60 3.11
C ILE A 95 14.66 -29.89 3.70
#